data_AF-A0A8U0TPF7-F1
#
_entry.id   AF-A0A8U0TPF7-F1
#
_cell.length_a   1.000
_cell.length_b   1.000
_cell.length_c   1.000
_cell.angle_alpha   90.00
_cell.angle_beta   90.00
_cell.angle_gamma   90.00
#
_symmetry.space_group_name_H-M   'P 1'
#
loop_
_entity.id
_entity.type
_entity.pdbx_description
1 polymer ?
#
loop_
_entity_poly.entity_id
_entity_poly.type
_entity_poly.pdbx_seq_one_letter_code
_entity_poly.pdbx_strand_id
1 'polypeptide(L)'
;MWKTSEMELKNNALKYLVVCCVSMLLGLTMAKGKVGEKKRCEDTLTIPSDYYKTPSEESEGNGNINTRSLSPWTWKPITVENRIPPTIWEAKCSSMYCVYPTNSSQAAGYRQNSVPIYQQVLVLHISATRKCYIVSFLSVAVGCTCAWARTS
;
A
#
# COMPACT_ATOMS: atom_id res chain seq x y z
N MET A 1 49.81 -16.32 70.43
CA MET A 1 49.80 -15.05 69.65
C MET A 1 49.38 -15.26 68.18
N TRP A 2 48.48 -16.21 67.86
CA TRP A 2 48.09 -16.57 66.47
C TRP A 2 46.57 -16.48 66.20
N LYS A 3 45.75 -16.24 67.23
CA LYS A 3 44.27 -16.28 67.16
C LYS A 3 43.66 -14.96 66.69
N THR A 4 44.36 -13.86 66.91
CA THR A 4 43.90 -12.50 66.58
C THR A 4 44.05 -12.20 65.08
N SER A 5 45.12 -12.67 64.43
CA SER A 5 45.33 -12.49 62.98
C SER A 5 44.33 -13.25 62.12
N GLU A 6 43.86 -14.42 62.57
CA GLU A 6 42.87 -15.22 61.84
C GLU A 6 41.45 -14.62 61.90
N MET A 7 41.09 -14.00 63.03
CA MET A 7 39.82 -13.28 63.19
C MET A 7 39.79 -12.01 62.34
N GLU A 8 40.89 -11.26 62.27
CA GLU A 8 41.02 -10.08 61.39
C GLU A 8 40.93 -10.46 59.91
N LEU A 9 41.55 -11.58 59.51
CA LEU A 9 41.49 -12.06 58.13
C LEU A 9 40.07 -12.48 57.73
N LYS A 10 39.35 -13.19 58.61
CA LYS A 10 37.96 -13.59 58.42
C LYS A 10 37.01 -12.39 58.37
N ASN A 11 37.21 -11.40 59.23
CA ASN A 11 36.42 -10.17 59.25
C ASN A 11 36.62 -9.34 57.97
N ASN A 12 37.86 -9.24 57.50
CA ASN A 12 38.17 -8.52 56.27
C ASN A 12 37.62 -9.26 55.03
N ALA A 13 37.76 -10.58 54.98
CA ALA A 13 37.17 -11.41 53.92
C ALA A 13 35.64 -11.25 53.86
N LEU A 14 34.97 -11.24 55.01
CA LEU A 14 33.52 -11.03 55.10
C LEU A 14 33.11 -9.64 54.61
N LYS A 15 33.87 -8.59 54.98
CA LYS A 15 33.65 -7.22 54.48
C LYS A 15 33.81 -7.13 52.97
N TYR A 16 34.87 -7.71 52.41
CA TYR A 16 35.08 -7.73 50.95
C TYR A 16 33.99 -8.48 50.21
N LEU A 17 33.49 -9.59 50.78
CA LEU A 17 32.42 -10.39 50.18
C LEU A 17 31.08 -9.65 50.19
N VAL A 18 30.77 -8.92 51.26
CA VAL A 18 29.57 -8.06 51.34
C VAL A 18 29.65 -6.91 50.33
N VAL A 19 30.81 -6.23 50.21
CA VAL A 19 31.01 -5.15 49.24
C VAL A 19 30.89 -5.66 47.78
N CYS A 20 31.39 -6.86 47.51
CA CYS A 20 31.28 -7.50 46.19
C CYS A 20 29.81 -7.85 45.86
N CYS A 21 29.06 -8.41 46.82
CA CYS A 21 27.63 -8.68 46.64
C CYS A 21 26.81 -7.41 46.40
N VAL A 22 27.08 -6.32 47.13
CA VAL A 22 26.36 -5.05 46.96
C VAL A 22 26.67 -4.41 45.60
N SER A 23 27.93 -4.45 45.15
CA SER A 23 28.30 -3.95 43.82
C SER A 23 27.72 -4.78 42.67
N MET A 24 27.64 -6.11 42.82
CA MET A 24 27.01 -6.99 41.84
C MET A 24 25.49 -6.80 41.78
N LEU A 25 24.83 -6.54 42.92
CA LEU A 25 23.40 -6.20 43.00
C LEU A 25 23.09 -4.81 42.41
N LEU A 26 23.96 -3.81 42.59
CA LEU A 26 23.81 -2.50 41.93
C LEU A 26 23.98 -2.61 40.40
N GLY A 27 24.91 -3.44 39.92
CA GLY A 27 25.14 -3.67 38.49
C GLY A 27 23.97 -4.33 37.74
N LEU A 28 23.13 -5.10 38.45
CA LEU A 28 21.98 -5.81 37.87
C LEU A 28 20.74 -4.94 37.64
N THR A 29 20.72 -3.68 38.10
CA THR A 29 19.53 -2.81 37.96
C THR A 29 19.51 -1.94 36.70
N MET A 30 20.50 -2.08 35.80
CA MET A 30 20.59 -1.29 34.56
C MET A 30 20.51 -2.13 33.29
N ALA A 31 19.64 -3.14 33.25
CA ALA A 31 19.09 -3.59 31.96
C ALA A 31 18.03 -2.56 31.52
N LYS A 32 18.50 -1.43 30.99
CA LYS A 32 17.64 -0.43 30.35
C LYS A 32 17.09 -1.10 29.09
N GLY A 33 15.99 -1.83 29.25
CA GLY A 33 15.20 -2.31 28.13
C GLY A 33 14.95 -1.11 27.24
N LYS A 34 15.52 -1.13 26.03
CA LYS A 34 15.18 -0.15 25.01
C LYS A 34 13.68 -0.31 24.82
N VAL A 35 12.90 0.60 25.41
CA VAL A 35 11.50 0.78 25.07
C VAL A 35 11.52 0.94 23.57
N GLY A 36 11.08 -0.10 22.86
CA GLY A 36 11.04 -0.11 21.41
C GLY A 36 10.33 1.16 21.00
N GLU A 37 11.07 2.04 20.34
CA GLU A 37 10.53 3.27 19.78
C GLU A 37 9.29 2.84 18.97
N LYS A 38 8.10 3.27 19.41
CA LYS A 38 6.88 3.01 18.66
C LYS A 38 7.13 3.63 17.28
N LYS A 39 7.41 2.79 16.27
CA LYS A 39 7.56 3.22 14.87
C LYS A 39 6.32 4.04 14.53
N ARG A 40 6.47 5.35 14.55
CA ARG A 40 5.48 6.32 14.09
C ARG A 40 5.59 6.31 12.58
N CYS A 41 4.46 6.28 11.87
CA CYS A 41 4.50 6.42 10.43
C CYS A 41 5.10 7.78 10.10
N GLU A 42 6.01 7.83 9.12
CA GLU A 42 6.83 9.01 8.84
C GLU A 42 5.96 10.20 8.42
N ASP A 43 4.91 9.96 7.63
CA ASP A 43 4.07 11.01 7.06
C ASP A 43 2.57 10.74 7.23
N THR A 44 1.80 11.83 7.23
CA THR A 44 0.33 11.78 7.19
C THR A 44 -0.15 12.12 5.78
N LEU A 45 -0.89 11.20 5.17
CA LEU A 45 -1.55 11.45 3.89
C LEU A 45 -2.82 12.29 4.12
N THR A 46 -2.82 13.54 3.66
CA THR A 46 -4.02 14.36 3.63
C THR A 46 -4.69 14.25 2.27
N ILE A 47 -5.89 13.67 2.22
CA ILE A 47 -6.70 13.61 1.00
C ILE A 47 -7.52 14.91 0.92
N PRO A 48 -7.41 15.69 -0.16
CA PRO A 48 -8.24 16.89 -0.36
C PRO A 48 -9.73 16.57 -0.26
N SER A 49 -10.50 17.43 0.39
CA SER A 49 -11.94 17.19 0.61
C SER A 49 -12.77 17.17 -0.68
N ASP A 50 -12.30 17.87 -1.71
CA ASP A 50 -12.90 17.91 -3.05
C ASP A 50 -12.63 16.64 -3.88
N TYR A 51 -11.72 15.77 -3.44
CA TYR A 51 -11.46 14.47 -4.09
C TYR A 51 -12.69 13.54 -4.06
N TYR A 52 -13.52 13.65 -3.01
CA TYR A 52 -14.75 12.85 -2.85
C TYR A 52 -15.98 13.49 -3.48
N LYS A 53 -15.82 14.55 -4.26
CA LYS A 53 -16.96 15.19 -4.93
C LYS A 53 -17.56 14.17 -5.88
N THR A 54 -18.67 13.55 -5.45
CA THR A 54 -19.44 12.63 -6.27
C THR A 54 -19.71 13.34 -7.59
N PRO A 55 -19.32 12.76 -8.73
CA PRO A 55 -19.69 13.31 -10.01
C PRO A 55 -21.21 13.54 -10.02
N SER A 56 -21.68 14.66 -10.56
CA SER A 56 -23.13 14.90 -10.69
C SER A 56 -23.75 13.70 -11.44
N GLU A 57 -25.04 13.40 -11.26
CA GLU A 57 -25.71 12.31 -12.00
C GLU A 57 -25.51 12.44 -13.53
N GLU A 58 -25.28 13.65 -14.04
CA GLU A 58 -24.91 13.95 -15.43
C GLU A 58 -23.55 13.36 -15.87
N SER A 59 -22.63 13.16 -14.92
CA SER A 59 -21.27 12.64 -15.11
C SER A 59 -21.20 11.11 -15.06
N GLU A 60 -22.17 10.43 -14.42
CA GLU A 60 -22.20 8.97 -14.33
C GLU A 60 -22.55 8.31 -15.68
N GLY A 61 -23.13 9.08 -16.61
CA GLY A 61 -23.64 8.54 -17.87
C GLY A 61 -24.70 7.46 -17.62
N ASN A 62 -25.14 6.77 -18.66
CA ASN A 62 -26.22 5.77 -18.56
C ASN A 62 -25.79 4.43 -17.92
N GLY A 63 -24.69 4.38 -17.14
CA GLY A 63 -24.13 3.16 -16.51
C GLY A 63 -23.70 2.03 -17.46
N ASN A 64 -24.02 2.13 -18.75
CA ASN A 64 -23.81 1.13 -19.80
C ASN A 64 -22.94 1.66 -20.95
N ILE A 65 -22.13 2.68 -20.69
CA ILE A 65 -21.22 3.26 -21.69
C ILE A 65 -20.27 2.20 -22.28
N ASN A 66 -19.88 1.21 -21.48
CA ASN A 66 -18.99 0.13 -21.89
C ASN A 66 -19.56 -0.78 -22.99
N THR A 67 -20.90 -0.86 -23.13
CA THR A 67 -21.57 -1.65 -24.18
C THR A 67 -22.02 -0.82 -25.37
N ARG A 68 -22.19 0.50 -25.17
CA ARG A 68 -22.63 1.44 -26.20
C ARG A 68 -21.49 2.13 -26.95
N SER A 69 -20.28 2.06 -26.42
CA SER A 69 -19.08 2.59 -27.07
C SER A 69 -18.81 1.90 -28.41
N LEU A 70 -18.25 2.64 -29.39
CA LEU A 70 -17.71 2.06 -30.62
C LEU A 70 -16.48 1.16 -30.35
N SER A 71 -15.84 1.32 -29.19
CA SER A 71 -14.81 0.41 -28.70
C SER A 71 -15.28 -0.21 -27.39
N PRO A 72 -16.20 -1.21 -27.41
CA PRO A 72 -16.76 -1.79 -26.20
C PRO A 72 -15.71 -2.42 -25.30
N TRP A 73 -16.01 -2.49 -24.00
CA TRP A 73 -15.17 -3.19 -23.03
C TRP A 73 -15.98 -3.97 -22.00
N THR A 74 -15.30 -4.94 -21.40
CA THR A 74 -15.77 -5.69 -20.22
C THR A 74 -14.97 -5.26 -18.99
N TRP A 75 -15.57 -5.41 -17.81
CA TRP A 75 -14.91 -5.11 -16.55
C TRP A 75 -14.30 -6.38 -15.96
N LYS A 76 -13.00 -6.32 -15.62
CA LYS A 76 -12.28 -7.39 -14.95
C LYS A 76 -11.94 -6.96 -13.52
N PRO A 77 -12.42 -7.67 -12.48
CA PRO A 77 -12.06 -7.36 -11.11
C PRO A 77 -10.65 -7.88 -10.79
N ILE A 78 -9.84 -7.06 -10.14
CA ILE A 78 -8.51 -7.41 -9.64
C ILE A 78 -8.48 -7.13 -8.15
N THR A 79 -8.48 -8.21 -7.35
CA THR A 79 -8.52 -8.15 -5.89
C THR A 79 -7.14 -8.42 -5.30
N VAL A 80 -6.70 -7.52 -4.43
CA VAL A 80 -5.47 -7.65 -3.63
C VAL A 80 -5.85 -7.44 -2.18
N GLU A 81 -5.70 -8.48 -1.35
CA GLU A 81 -6.19 -8.50 0.03
C GLU A 81 -5.63 -7.38 0.91
N ASN A 82 -4.32 -7.13 0.83
CA ASN A 82 -3.63 -6.13 1.65
C ASN A 82 -3.57 -4.75 0.99
N ARG A 83 -4.61 -4.36 0.23
CA ARG A 83 -4.70 -3.08 -0.49
C ARG A 83 -6.03 -2.37 -0.24
N ILE A 84 -6.02 -1.04 -0.24
CA ILE A 84 -7.19 -0.18 -0.26
C ILE A 84 -7.18 0.66 -1.55
N PRO A 85 -8.24 0.61 -2.38
CA PRO A 85 -9.32 -0.37 -2.32
C PRO A 85 -8.81 -1.80 -2.65
N PRO A 86 -9.43 -2.84 -2.07
CA PRO A 86 -8.99 -4.22 -2.28
C PRO A 86 -9.25 -4.65 -3.72
N THR A 87 -10.43 -4.34 -4.25
CA THR A 87 -10.82 -4.64 -5.62
C THR A 87 -10.74 -3.39 -6.48
N ILE A 88 -10.07 -3.49 -7.63
CA ILE A 88 -10.09 -2.50 -8.70
C ILE A 88 -10.67 -3.16 -9.94
N TRP A 89 -11.56 -2.46 -10.64
CA TRP A 89 -12.12 -2.92 -11.91
C TRP A 89 -11.34 -2.33 -13.07
N GLU A 90 -10.73 -3.19 -13.87
CA GLU A 90 -10.01 -2.79 -15.08
C GLU A 90 -10.85 -3.06 -16.33
N ALA A 91 -10.87 -2.10 -17.24
CA ALA A 91 -11.48 -2.25 -18.55
C ALA A 91 -10.61 -3.15 -19.44
N LYS A 92 -11.26 -4.12 -20.08
CA LYS A 92 -10.67 -4.96 -21.13
C LYS A 92 -11.46 -4.75 -22.42
N CYS A 93 -10.81 -4.21 -23.45
CA CYS A 93 -11.45 -4.00 -24.74
C CYS A 93 -11.95 -5.33 -25.32
N SER A 94 -13.19 -5.32 -25.78
CA SER A 94 -13.89 -6.52 -26.27
C SER A 94 -13.43 -6.95 -27.66
N SER A 95 -12.82 -6.04 -28.41
CA SER A 95 -12.31 -6.23 -29.77
C SER A 95 -10.99 -5.47 -29.94
N MET A 96 -10.17 -5.88 -30.91
CA MET A 96 -9.00 -5.10 -31.35
C MET A 96 -9.41 -3.88 -32.19
N TYR A 97 -10.51 -3.98 -32.92
CA TYR A 97 -11.01 -2.95 -33.84
C TYR A 97 -12.27 -2.26 -33.28
N CYS A 98 -12.56 -1.08 -33.81
CA CYS A 98 -13.80 -0.37 -33.53
C CYS A 98 -15.00 -1.02 -34.23
N VAL A 99 -16.13 -1.03 -33.54
CA VAL A 99 -17.41 -1.59 -33.99
C VAL A 99 -18.31 -0.44 -34.44
N TYR A 100 -18.89 -0.59 -35.63
CA TYR A 100 -19.80 0.37 -36.22
C TYR A 100 -21.16 -0.28 -36.50
N PRO A 101 -22.27 0.47 -36.47
CA PRO A 101 -23.56 -0.02 -36.93
C PRO A 101 -23.45 -0.54 -38.37
N THR A 102 -24.18 -1.61 -38.67
CA THR A 102 -24.08 -2.42 -39.90
C THR A 102 -24.28 -1.65 -41.22
N ASN A 103 -24.74 -0.40 -41.18
CA ASN A 103 -24.96 0.47 -42.35
C ASN A 103 -23.85 1.50 -42.60
N SER A 104 -22.90 1.68 -41.68
CA SER A 104 -21.76 2.60 -41.86
C SER A 104 -20.48 1.78 -42.08
N SER A 105 -19.97 1.81 -43.32
CA SER A 105 -18.59 1.48 -43.71
C SER A 105 -17.82 0.55 -42.75
N GLN A 106 -18.02 -0.77 -42.86
CA GLN A 106 -17.13 -1.78 -42.26
C GLN A 106 -15.64 -1.48 -42.52
N ALA A 107 -15.34 -0.85 -43.67
CA ALA A 107 -14.01 -0.37 -44.03
C ALA A 107 -13.40 0.65 -43.04
N ALA A 108 -14.20 1.48 -42.37
CA ALA A 108 -13.71 2.43 -41.36
C ALA A 108 -13.35 1.73 -40.04
N GLY A 109 -14.07 0.67 -39.67
CA GLY A 109 -13.79 -0.15 -38.49
C GLY A 109 -12.38 -0.77 -38.51
N TYR A 110 -11.92 -1.25 -39.67
CA TYR A 110 -10.56 -1.83 -39.80
C TYR A 110 -9.43 -0.80 -39.76
N ARG A 111 -9.72 0.49 -39.93
CA ARG A 111 -8.69 1.56 -39.88
C ARG A 111 -8.55 2.15 -38.48
N GLN A 112 -9.36 1.71 -37.52
CA GLN A 112 -9.36 2.18 -36.16
C GLN A 112 -9.27 1.04 -35.16
N ASN A 113 -8.42 1.22 -34.16
CA ASN A 113 -8.20 0.26 -33.11
C ASN A 113 -8.94 0.68 -31.85
N SER A 114 -9.50 -0.31 -31.16
CA SER A 114 -9.94 -0.17 -29.79
C SER A 114 -8.71 -0.20 -28.89
N VAL A 115 -8.43 0.90 -28.20
CA VAL A 115 -7.27 1.04 -27.31
C VAL A 115 -7.71 1.38 -25.89
N PRO A 116 -7.09 0.80 -24.85
CA PRO A 116 -7.43 1.09 -23.46
C PRO A 116 -7.00 2.52 -23.09
N ILE A 117 -7.82 3.18 -22.26
CA ILE A 117 -7.49 4.45 -21.61
C ILE A 117 -7.02 4.16 -20.19
N TYR A 118 -5.83 4.64 -19.84
CA TYR A 118 -5.24 4.43 -18.52
C TYR A 118 -5.37 5.68 -17.64
N GLN A 119 -5.64 5.46 -16.35
CA GLN A 119 -5.64 6.48 -15.30
C GLN A 119 -4.74 6.05 -14.16
N GLN A 120 -4.03 7.01 -13.55
CA GLN A 120 -3.28 6.77 -12.32
C GLN A 120 -4.21 6.81 -11.12
N VAL A 121 -4.25 5.72 -10.36
CA VAL A 121 -5.09 5.54 -9.17
C VAL A 121 -4.18 5.36 -7.96
N LEU A 122 -4.37 6.20 -6.94
CA LEU A 122 -3.68 6.04 -5.66
C LEU A 122 -4.24 4.84 -4.90
N VAL A 123 -3.36 3.98 -4.40
CA VAL A 123 -3.71 2.85 -3.55
C VAL A 123 -2.86 2.81 -2.28
N LEU A 124 -3.41 2.22 -1.23
CA LEU A 124 -2.72 2.05 0.05
C LEU A 124 -2.48 0.57 0.30
N HIS A 125 -1.26 0.18 0.60
CA HIS A 125 -0.91 -1.18 1.01
C HIS A 125 -0.79 -1.28 2.53
N ILE A 126 -1.44 -2.27 3.12
CA ILE A 126 -1.39 -2.51 4.57
C ILE A 126 -0.03 -3.13 4.92
N SER A 127 0.74 -2.47 5.77
CA SER A 127 2.01 -3.03 6.26
C SER A 127 1.80 -4.15 7.29
N ALA A 128 2.79 -5.03 7.45
CA ALA A 128 2.75 -6.18 8.37
C ALA A 128 2.46 -5.79 9.84
N THR A 129 2.78 -4.55 10.25
CA THR A 129 2.52 -4.06 11.61
C THR A 129 1.12 -3.48 11.79
N ARG A 130 0.27 -3.46 10.74
CA ARG A 130 -1.12 -2.95 10.68
C ARG A 130 -1.34 -1.51 11.17
N LYS A 131 -0.26 -0.73 11.34
CA LYS A 131 -0.30 0.65 11.86
C LYS A 131 0.09 1.71 10.83
N CYS A 132 0.73 1.31 9.73
CA CYS A 132 1.15 2.19 8.66
C CYS A 132 0.74 1.64 7.30
N TYR A 133 0.58 2.55 6.34
CA TYR A 133 0.27 2.24 4.95
C TYR A 133 1.44 2.64 4.05
N ILE A 134 1.66 1.87 2.99
CA ILE A 134 2.56 2.24 1.90
C ILE A 134 1.71 2.76 0.75
N VAL A 135 1.98 3.97 0.28
CA VAL A 135 1.28 4.61 -0.83
C VAL A 135 1.93 4.18 -2.15
N SER A 136 1.11 3.83 -3.15
CA SER A 136 1.57 3.61 -4.53
C SER A 136 0.53 4.10 -5.53
N PHE A 137 0.95 4.30 -6.78
CA PHE A 137 0.07 4.63 -7.89
C PHE A 137 0.00 3.46 -8.88
N LEU A 138 -1.22 3.05 -9.22
CA LEU A 138 -1.47 2.00 -10.21
C LEU A 138 -2.01 2.62 -11.50
N SER A 139 -1.48 2.15 -12.63
CA SER A 139 -2.04 2.47 -13.94
C SER A 139 -3.19 1.52 -14.25
N VAL A 140 -4.41 2.03 -14.19
CA VAL A 140 -5.65 1.25 -14.31
C VAL A 140 -6.34 1.60 -15.62
N ALA A 141 -6.68 0.60 -16.42
CA ALA A 141 -7.51 0.81 -17.60
C ALA A 141 -8.95 1.14 -17.17
N VAL A 142 -9.43 2.35 -17.47
CA VAL A 142 -10.77 2.84 -17.07
C VAL A 142 -11.82 2.76 -18.18
N GLY A 143 -11.41 2.43 -19.40
CA GLY A 143 -12.29 2.26 -20.54
C GLY A 143 -11.49 1.96 -21.80
N CYS A 144 -12.17 1.91 -22.94
CA CYS A 144 -11.54 1.83 -24.24
C CYS A 144 -12.06 2.94 -25.15
N THR A 145 -11.20 3.40 -26.06
CA THR A 145 -11.54 4.40 -27.07
C THR A 145 -11.14 3.94 -28.47
N CYS A 146 -11.74 4.56 -29.48
CA CYS A 146 -11.39 4.38 -30.88
C CYS A 146 -10.29 5.35 -31.29
N ALA A 147 -9.17 4.81 -31.73
CA ALA A 147 -8.06 5.58 -32.27
C ALA A 147 -7.73 5.14 -33.68
N TRP A 148 -7.39 6.08 -34.57
CA TRP A 148 -6.88 5.76 -35.89
C TRP A 148 -5.59 4.93 -35.78
N ALA A 149 -5.50 3.86 -36.55
CA ALA A 149 -4.26 3.13 -36.71
C ALA A 149 -3.18 4.08 -37.24
N ARG A 150 -1.99 4.05 -36.65
CA ARG A 150 -0.85 4.82 -37.20
C ARG A 150 -0.57 4.31 -38.61
N THR A 151 -0.82 5.14 -39.61
CA THR A 151 -0.26 4.95 -40.94
C THR A 151 1.21 5.31 -40.86
N SER A 152 2.08 4.33 -41.10
CA SER A 152 3.52 4.50 -41.25
C SER A 152 3.86 5.41 -42.42
#